data_AF-A0A5A8TUI3-F1
#
_entry.id   AF-A0A5A8TUI3-F1
#
_cell.length_a   1.000
_cell.length_b   1.000
_cell.length_c   1.000
_cell.angle_alpha   90.00
_cell.angle_beta   90.00
_cell.angle_gamma   90.00
#
_symmetry.space_group_name_H-M   'P 1'
#
loop_
_entity.id
_entity.type
_entity.pdbx_description
1 polymer ?
#
loop_
_entity_poly.entity_id
_entity_poly.type
_entity_poly.pdbx_seq_one_letter_code
_entity_poly.pdbx_strand_id
1 'polypeptide(L)'
;MDKKTNLIWIDLEMTGLLPESDVIIEIATIVTDKDLNILEQGPALAIHHSDKILNNMDEWNTKHHNASGLVERVKKSAISVKEAESQTLKFLTKWVDKGASPMCGNTICQDRRFLYNSMP
;
A
#
# COMPACT_ATOMS: atom_id res chain seq x y z
N MET A 1 14.60 -21.64 2.99
CA MET A 1 13.60 -20.57 3.17
C MET A 1 12.29 -21.08 2.60
N ASP A 2 11.22 -21.14 3.39
CA ASP A 2 9.94 -21.70 2.96
C ASP A 2 9.02 -20.59 2.44
N LYS A 3 9.00 -20.41 1.11
CA LYS A 3 8.17 -19.38 0.45
C LYS A 3 6.68 -19.68 0.48
N LYS A 4 6.28 -20.88 0.90
CA LYS A 4 4.87 -21.32 0.89
C LYS A 4 4.11 -20.92 2.13
N THR A 5 4.82 -20.69 3.24
CA THR A 5 4.21 -20.41 4.55
C THR A 5 4.46 -18.99 5.05
N ASN A 6 5.32 -18.23 4.36
CA ASN A 6 5.52 -16.81 4.63
C ASN A 6 4.23 -16.01 4.41
N LEU A 7 4.06 -14.95 5.22
CA LEU A 7 2.88 -14.09 5.22
C LEU A 7 3.21 -12.70 4.66
N ILE A 8 2.35 -12.21 3.79
CA ILE A 8 2.41 -10.86 3.21
C ILE A 8 1.51 -9.94 4.03
N TRP A 9 2.13 -9.00 4.72
CA TRP A 9 1.45 -7.90 5.40
C TRP A 9 1.47 -6.68 4.50
N ILE A 10 0.32 -6.05 4.34
CA ILE A 10 0.16 -4.85 3.50
C ILE A 10 -0.77 -3.86 4.21
N ASP A 11 -0.48 -2.59 4.02
CA ASP A 11 -1.26 -1.46 4.53
C ASP A 11 -1.22 -0.35 3.48
N LEU A 12 -2.38 0.25 3.22
CA LEU A 12 -2.55 1.36 2.29
C LEU A 12 -3.04 2.61 3.01
N GLU A 13 -2.57 3.76 2.53
CA GLU A 13 -3.22 5.04 2.81
C GLU A 13 -3.94 5.52 1.56
N MET A 14 -5.14 6.06 1.73
CA MET A 14 -6.01 6.50 0.64
C MET A 14 -6.50 7.93 0.87
N THR A 15 -7.03 8.56 -0.18
CA THR A 15 -7.70 9.87 -0.07
C THR A 15 -9.05 9.81 0.64
N GLY A 16 -9.61 8.61 0.77
CA GLY A 16 -10.93 8.35 1.35
C GLY A 16 -11.28 6.85 1.32
N LEU A 17 -12.56 6.52 1.43
CA LEU A 17 -13.04 5.14 1.65
C LEU A 17 -13.71 4.49 0.43
N LEU A 18 -13.91 5.21 -0.67
CA LEU A 18 -14.67 4.75 -1.83
C LEU A 18 -13.72 4.40 -2.98
N PRO A 19 -13.48 3.10 -3.28
CA PRO A 19 -12.54 2.69 -4.32
C PRO A 19 -12.91 3.14 -5.74
N GLU A 20 -14.15 3.61 -5.96
CA GLU A 20 -14.61 4.12 -7.25
C GLU A 20 -14.17 5.57 -7.52
N SER A 21 -13.83 6.32 -6.47
CA SER A 21 -13.50 7.75 -6.55
C SER A 21 -12.20 8.15 -5.84
N ASP A 22 -11.85 7.45 -4.77
CA ASP A 22 -10.64 7.66 -4.00
C ASP A 22 -9.46 6.89 -4.58
N VAL A 23 -8.25 7.33 -4.24
CA VAL A 23 -7.01 6.75 -4.77
C VAL A 23 -6.04 6.37 -3.65
N ILE A 24 -5.17 5.40 -3.94
CA ILE A 24 -4.06 5.01 -3.07
C ILE A 24 -2.98 6.09 -3.12
N ILE A 25 -2.57 6.59 -1.96
CA ILE A 25 -1.53 7.61 -1.79
C ILE A 25 -0.28 7.09 -1.07
N GLU A 26 -0.36 5.96 -0.35
CA GLU A 26 0.80 5.21 0.15
C GLU A 26 0.55 3.70 0.10
N ILE A 27 1.62 2.93 -0.11
CA ILE A 27 1.62 1.47 0.04
C ILE A 27 2.88 1.05 0.80
N ALA A 28 2.70 0.20 1.80
CA ALA A 28 3.79 -0.43 2.54
C ALA A 28 3.55 -1.94 2.66
N THR A 29 4.64 -2.73 2.63
CA THR A 29 4.56 -4.19 2.77
C THR A 29 5.63 -4.72 3.70
N ILE A 30 5.32 -5.81 4.41
CA ILE A 30 6.26 -6.55 5.25
C ILE A 30 6.05 -8.04 4.98
N VAL A 31 7.14 -8.82 5.02
CA VAL A 31 7.05 -10.27 4.99
C VAL A 31 7.48 -10.85 6.33
N THR A 32 6.65 -11.74 6.88
CA THR A 32 6.97 -12.53 8.06
C THR A 32 7.01 -14.02 7.72
N ASP A 33 7.62 -14.81 8.59
CA ASP A 33 7.32 -16.25 8.62
C ASP A 33 5.93 -16.51 9.26
N LYS A 34 5.55 -17.78 9.34
CA LYS A 34 4.29 -18.23 9.95
C LYS A 34 4.19 -17.95 11.46
N ASP A 35 5.33 -17.76 12.13
CA ASP A 35 5.44 -17.52 13.56
C ASP A 35 5.57 -16.02 13.87
N LEU A 36 5.31 -15.18 12.85
CA LEU A 36 5.29 -13.71 12.89
C LEU A 36 6.66 -13.05 13.08
N ASN A 37 7.76 -13.78 12.82
CA ASN A 37 9.08 -13.17 12.80
C ASN A 37 9.24 -12.37 11.50
N ILE A 38 9.62 -11.09 11.61
CA ILE A 38 9.87 -10.22 10.46
C ILE A 38 11.09 -10.74 9.69
N LEU A 39 10.89 -11.04 8.40
CA LEU A 39 11.94 -11.49 7.50
C LEU A 39 12.55 -10.31 6.73
N GLU A 40 11.71 -9.46 6.16
CA GLU A 40 12.13 -8.23 5.48
C GLU A 40 10.98 -7.21 5.44
N GLN A 41 11.31 -5.93 5.52
CA GLN A 41 10.38 -4.84 5.25
C GLN A 41 10.53 -4.41 3.79
N GLY A 42 9.40 -4.35 3.08
CA GLY A 42 9.32 -3.83 1.73
C GLY A 42 9.45 -2.31 1.68
N PRO A 43 9.46 -1.72 0.48
CA PRO A 43 9.48 -0.28 0.35
C PRO A 43 8.16 0.35 0.85
N ALA A 44 8.26 1.48 1.54
CA ALA A 44 7.12 2.35 1.87
C ALA A 44 7.04 3.46 0.81
N LEU A 45 6.10 3.34 -0.11
CA LEU A 45 6.04 4.14 -1.33
C LEU A 45 4.88 5.13 -1.26
N ALA A 46 5.21 6.42 -1.19
CA ALA A 46 4.23 7.48 -1.44
C ALA A 46 3.96 7.56 -2.95
N ILE A 47 2.70 7.50 -3.34
CA ILE A 47 2.27 7.47 -4.74
C ILE A 47 1.88 8.88 -5.16
N HIS A 48 2.45 9.37 -6.26
CA HIS A 48 2.23 10.73 -6.73
C HIS A 48 0.78 10.95 -7.19
N HIS A 49 0.19 12.05 -6.74
CA HIS A 49 -1.10 12.57 -7.21
C HIS A 49 -1.09 14.09 -7.28
N SER A 50 -1.91 14.65 -8.17
CA SER A 50 -2.05 16.10 -8.33
C SER A 50 -2.68 16.78 -7.12
N ASP A 51 -2.39 18.06 -6.90
CA ASP A 51 -3.03 18.88 -5.86
C ASP A 51 -4.56 18.87 -5.97
N LYS A 52 -5.12 18.76 -7.20
CA LYS A 52 -6.56 18.67 -7.41
C LYS A 52 -7.18 17.46 -6.71
N ILE A 53 -6.51 16.31 -6.74
CA ILE A 53 -6.97 15.08 -6.08
C ILE A 53 -6.84 15.24 -4.56
N LEU A 54 -5.69 15.72 -4.09
CA LEU A 54 -5.41 15.87 -2.66
C LEU A 54 -6.35 16.89 -1.98
N ASN A 55 -6.68 17.98 -2.68
CA ASN A 55 -7.59 19.00 -2.16
C ASN A 55 -9.06 18.55 -2.13
N ASN A 56 -9.40 17.40 -2.73
CA ASN A 56 -10.75 16.83 -2.67
C ASN A 56 -10.95 15.87 -1.48
N MET A 57 -9.91 15.61 -0.69
CA MET A 57 -10.04 14.83 0.54
C MET A 57 -10.98 15.52 1.53
N ASP A 58 -11.67 14.72 2.35
CA ASP A 58 -12.45 15.26 3.46
C ASP A 58 -11.56 15.91 4.53
N GLU A 59 -12.20 16.54 5.54
CA GLU A 59 -11.50 17.23 6.62
C GLU A 59 -10.61 16.27 7.43
N TRP A 60 -11.06 15.03 7.64
CA TRP A 60 -10.36 14.07 8.47
C TRP A 60 -9.07 13.60 7.78
N ASN A 61 -9.17 13.17 6.52
CA ASN A 61 -8.05 12.74 5.69
C ASN A 61 -7.05 13.88 5.48
N THR A 62 -7.56 15.08 5.18
CA THR A 62 -6.71 16.27 5.03
C THR A 62 -5.92 16.53 6.30
N LYS A 63 -6.56 16.54 7.48
CA LYS A 63 -5.86 16.80 8.74
C LYS A 63 -4.83 15.71 9.05
N HIS A 64 -5.22 14.44 8.93
CA HIS A 64 -4.37 13.31 9.33
C HIS A 64 -3.15 13.16 8.42
N HIS A 65 -3.35 13.19 7.10
CA HIS A 65 -2.28 13.01 6.11
C HIS A 65 -1.33 14.20 6.02
N ASN A 66 -1.79 15.42 6.36
CA ASN A 66 -0.87 16.55 6.51
C ASN A 66 -0.05 16.45 7.81
N ALA A 67 -0.67 16.02 8.92
CA ALA A 67 0.02 15.88 10.21
C ALA A 67 1.12 14.80 10.17
N SER A 68 0.92 13.72 9.41
CA SER A 68 1.94 12.68 9.19
C SER A 68 3.03 13.10 8.19
N GLY A 69 2.83 14.21 7.47
CA GLY A 69 3.71 14.63 6.37
C GLY A 69 3.53 13.81 5.09
N LEU A 70 2.54 12.93 5.02
CA LEU A 70 2.27 12.09 3.85
C LEU A 70 1.89 12.94 2.62
N VAL A 71 1.07 13.98 2.77
CA VAL A 71 0.69 14.86 1.67
C VAL A 71 1.92 15.46 0.98
N GLU A 72 2.90 15.92 1.76
CA GLU A 72 4.15 16.47 1.21
C GLU A 72 4.99 15.42 0.49
N ARG A 73 5.02 14.17 1.00
CA ARG A 73 5.69 13.05 0.34
C ARG A 73 5.02 12.69 -0.98
N VAL A 74 3.68 12.69 -1.02
CA VAL A 74 2.89 12.42 -2.24
C VAL A 74 3.17 13.49 -3.30
N LYS A 75 3.15 14.77 -2.94
CA LYS A 75 3.44 15.87 -3.88
C LYS A 75 4.85 15.79 -4.47
N LYS A 76 5.84 15.41 -3.65
CA LYS A 76 7.25 15.28 -4.06
C LYS A 76 7.57 13.95 -4.72
N SER A 77 6.69 12.96 -4.61
CA SER A 77 6.90 11.64 -5.21
C SER A 77 6.89 11.74 -6.73
N ALA A 78 7.72 10.93 -7.37
CA ALA A 78 7.69 10.69 -8.80
C ALA A 78 7.12 9.30 -9.15
N ILE A 79 6.64 8.56 -8.14
CA ILE A 79 6.21 7.16 -8.29
C ILE A 79 4.74 7.14 -8.70
N SER A 80 4.46 6.61 -9.88
CA SER A 80 3.10 6.30 -10.31
C SER A 80 2.56 5.05 -9.62
N VAL A 81 1.23 4.87 -9.65
CA VAL A 81 0.55 3.67 -9.13
C VAL A 81 1.18 2.38 -9.71
N LYS A 82 1.44 2.35 -11.03
CA LYS A 82 2.02 1.20 -11.72
C LYS A 82 3.47 0.92 -11.29
N GLU A 83 4.25 1.96 -11.02
CA GLU A 83 5.62 1.78 -10.51
C GLU A 83 5.61 1.28 -9.07
N ALA A 84 4.67 1.76 -8.24
CA ALA A 84 4.49 1.26 -6.89
C ALA A 84 4.09 -0.23 -6.87
N GLU A 85 3.14 -0.62 -7.72
CA GLU A 85 2.75 -2.01 -7.93
C GLU A 85 3.95 -2.88 -8.36
N SER A 86 4.69 -2.45 -9.38
CA SER A 86 5.83 -3.20 -9.91
C SER A 86 6.94 -3.38 -8.86
N GLN A 87 7.26 -2.32 -8.11
CA GLN A 87 8.26 -2.37 -7.03
C GLN A 87 7.81 -3.29 -5.89
N THR A 88 6.52 -3.24 -5.52
CA THR A 88 5.93 -4.09 -4.49
C THR A 88 5.97 -5.56 -4.91
N LEU A 89 5.53 -5.90 -6.13
CA LEU A 89 5.61 -7.27 -6.66
C LEU A 89 7.05 -7.78 -6.77
N LYS A 90 7.99 -6.93 -7.20
CA LYS A 90 9.41 -7.27 -7.27
C LYS A 90 9.99 -7.58 -5.88
N PHE A 91 9.51 -6.93 -4.84
CA PHE A 91 9.85 -7.27 -3.46
C PHE A 91 9.23 -8.61 -3.04
N LEU A 92 7.91 -8.76 -3.18
CA LEU A 92 7.16 -9.93 -2.70
C LEU A 92 7.58 -11.26 -3.37
N THR A 93 7.89 -11.24 -4.67
CA THR A 93 8.32 -12.44 -5.43
C THR A 93 9.66 -13.03 -4.94
N LYS A 94 10.46 -12.25 -4.21
CA LYS A 94 11.67 -12.77 -3.53
C LYS A 94 11.31 -13.69 -2.36
N TRP A 95 10.18 -13.46 -1.70
CA TRP A 95 9.86 -14.08 -0.42
C TRP A 95 8.70 -15.07 -0.43
N VAL A 96 7.76 -14.93 -1.37
CA VAL A 96 6.50 -15.69 -1.34
C VAL A 96 6.17 -16.23 -2.74
N ASP A 97 5.72 -17.48 -2.80
CA ASP A 97 5.23 -18.08 -4.05
C ASP A 97 3.85 -17.51 -4.42
N LYS A 98 3.57 -17.37 -5.71
CA LYS A 98 2.29 -16.82 -6.20
C LYS A 98 1.11 -17.60 -5.63
N GLY A 99 0.19 -16.91 -4.96
CA GLY A 99 -1.03 -17.49 -4.39
C GLY A 99 -0.83 -18.31 -3.11
N ALA A 100 0.37 -18.32 -2.53
CA ALA A 100 0.65 -19.06 -1.30
C ALA A 100 0.18 -18.31 -0.04
N SER A 101 0.50 -17.03 0.07
CA SER A 101 0.12 -16.22 1.23
C SER A 101 -1.30 -15.67 1.10
N PRO A 102 -2.09 -15.66 2.19
CA PRO A 102 -3.22 -14.74 2.29
C PRO A 102 -2.72 -13.29 2.35
N MET A 103 -3.64 -12.32 2.22
CA MET A 103 -3.34 -10.92 2.46
C MET A 103 -3.56 -10.63 3.96
N CYS A 104 -2.51 -10.22 4.66
CA CYS A 104 -2.54 -9.93 6.10
C CYS A 104 -2.56 -8.43 6.34
N GLY A 105 -3.34 -8.00 7.33
CA GLY A 105 -3.47 -6.59 7.73
C GLY A 105 -4.71 -6.38 8.60
N ASN A 106 -4.91 -5.17 9.11
CA ASN A 106 -6.08 -4.81 9.89
C ASN A 106 -7.16 -4.26 8.97
N THR A 107 -8.39 -4.78 9.06
CA THR A 107 -9.49 -4.38 8.15
C THR A 107 -9.10 -4.52 6.66
N ILE A 108 -8.21 -5.46 6.37
CA ILE A 108 -7.50 -5.66 5.09
C ILE A 108 -8.41 -5.82 3.86
N CYS A 109 -9.68 -6.14 4.07
CA CYS A 109 -10.69 -6.18 3.01
C CYS A 109 -10.85 -4.81 2.33
N GLN A 110 -10.65 -3.71 3.06
CA GLN A 110 -10.75 -2.36 2.51
C GLN A 110 -9.58 -2.09 1.54
N ASP A 111 -8.35 -2.35 1.97
CA ASP A 111 -7.14 -2.25 1.14
C ASP A 111 -7.28 -3.12 -0.12
N ARG A 112 -7.75 -4.35 0.06
CA ARG A 112 -7.95 -5.31 -1.04
C ARG A 112 -8.89 -4.76 -2.12
N ARG A 113 -9.90 -3.96 -1.77
CA ARG A 113 -10.81 -3.33 -2.75
C ARG A 113 -10.07 -2.27 -3.58
N PHE A 114 -9.20 -1.48 -2.96
CA PHE A 114 -8.39 -0.50 -3.68
C PHE A 114 -7.35 -1.16 -4.59
N LEU A 115 -6.69 -2.22 -4.12
CA LEU A 115 -5.76 -3.01 -4.93
C LEU A 115 -6.47 -3.61 -6.15
N TYR A 116 -7.64 -4.20 -5.97
CA TYR A 116 -8.41 -4.77 -7.09
C TYR A 116 -8.70 -3.74 -8.19
N ASN A 117 -8.98 -2.48 -7.82
CA ASN A 117 -9.27 -1.42 -8.78
C ASN A 117 -8.02 -0.79 -9.39
N SER A 118 -6.95 -0.62 -8.60
CA SER A 118 -5.80 0.23 -8.95
C SER A 118 -4.53 -0.53 -9.30
N MET A 119 -4.39 -1.78 -8.84
CA MET A 119 -3.19 -2.64 -8.98
C MET A 119 -3.60 -4.12 -9.26
N PRO A 120 -4.15 -4.42 -10.47
CA PRO A 120 -4.70 -5.74 -10.81
C PRO A 120 -3.68 -6.83 -11.21
#